data_AF-A0A1M2VQ20-F1
#
_entry.id   AF-A0A1M2VQ20-F1
#
_cell.length_a   1.000
_cell.length_b   1.000
_cell.length_c   1.000
_cell.angle_alpha   90.00
_cell.angle_beta   90.00
_cell.angle_gamma   90.00
#
_symmetry.space_group_name_H-M   'P 1'
#
loop_
_entity.id
_entity.type
_entity.pdbx_description
1 polymer ?
#
loop_
_entity_poly.entity_id
_entity_poly.type
_entity_poly.pdbx_seq_one_letter_code
_entity_poly.pdbx_strand_id
1 'polypeptide(L)'
;MTRTRTSLREPSRRQRSPGAHAVDFSSGKKGATPKVVTFNGQKFHPNIILDTFFTFVAERHRIHQRRLYGQPQPWTKDSILATYPFTNVFRIYDRVTQYILHHVIEKGDQSLQEQCFRVMLFRSFNRMETWDLLTAQFGAVTWRDFDVNAYEAVLLAEQQEHPLYGHAYIIPSPKLGGRANASNHLRLVQLMMEEDLPGELKKLHHLKDAHGRISLFPGMGDFMALQ
;
A
#
# COMPACT_ATOMS: atom_id res chain seq x y z
N MET A 1 -21.42 -13.56 -53.79
CA MET A 1 -20.67 -14.15 -52.66
C MET A 1 -19.80 -13.07 -52.05
N THR A 2 -20.39 -12.17 -51.27
CA THR A 2 -20.48 -12.13 -49.79
C THR A 2 -19.57 -11.01 -49.29
N ARG A 3 -20.10 -9.78 -49.34
CA ARG A 3 -19.51 -8.59 -48.71
C ARG A 3 -19.73 -8.72 -47.20
N THR A 4 -18.67 -9.02 -46.46
CA THR A 4 -18.70 -9.04 -44.99
C THR A 4 -18.76 -7.61 -44.48
N ARG A 5 -19.94 -7.20 -44.01
CA ARG A 5 -20.19 -5.94 -43.31
C ARG A 5 -19.57 -6.07 -41.91
N THR A 6 -18.44 -5.42 -41.68
CA THR A 6 -17.87 -5.26 -40.34
C THR A 6 -18.73 -4.26 -39.58
N SER A 7 -19.62 -4.74 -38.70
CA SER A 7 -20.34 -3.85 -37.78
C SER A 7 -19.37 -3.38 -36.69
N LEU A 8 -18.99 -2.11 -36.74
CA LEU A 8 -18.35 -1.43 -35.62
C LEU A 8 -19.35 -1.42 -34.45
N ARG A 9 -19.11 -2.25 -33.43
CA ARG A 9 -19.77 -2.10 -32.13
C ARG A 9 -19.11 -0.92 -31.43
N GLU A 10 -19.86 0.15 -31.22
CA GLU A 10 -19.45 1.25 -30.35
C GLU A 10 -19.15 0.73 -28.94
N PRO A 11 -18.14 1.25 -28.24
CA PRO A 11 -17.90 0.91 -26.85
C PRO A 11 -19.09 1.37 -26.00
N SER A 12 -19.71 0.46 -25.24
CA SER A 12 -20.84 0.81 -24.38
C SER A 12 -20.42 1.87 -23.38
N ARG A 13 -20.89 3.10 -23.60
CA ARG A 13 -20.77 4.21 -22.66
C ARG A 13 -21.45 3.78 -21.36
N ARG A 14 -20.67 3.51 -20.30
CA ARG A 14 -21.23 3.26 -18.96
C ARG A 14 -22.14 4.45 -18.63
N GLN A 15 -23.45 4.20 -18.58
CA GLN A 15 -24.42 5.19 -18.11
C GLN A 15 -24.03 5.56 -16.67
N ARG A 16 -23.68 6.83 -16.46
CA ARG A 16 -23.65 7.40 -15.11
C ARG A 16 -25.09 7.47 -14.65
N SER A 17 -25.48 6.59 -13.72
CA SER A 17 -26.76 6.72 -13.02
C SER A 17 -26.79 8.04 -12.26
N PRO A 18 -27.74 8.95 -12.54
CA PRO A 18 -27.94 10.15 -11.74
C PRO A 18 -28.81 9.74 -10.54
N GLY A 19 -28.16 9.25 -9.49
CA GLY A 19 -28.81 8.92 -8.24
C GLY A 19 -27.87 9.25 -7.10
N ALA A 20 -28.06 10.41 -6.47
CA ALA A 20 -27.59 10.60 -5.11
C ALA A 20 -28.38 9.62 -4.25
N HIS A 21 -27.85 8.42 -4.06
CA HIS A 21 -28.35 7.51 -3.04
C HIS A 21 -28.04 8.18 -1.70
N ALA A 22 -29.05 8.81 -1.10
CA ALA A 22 -28.99 9.16 0.30
C ALA A 22 -28.84 7.84 1.07
N VAL A 23 -27.62 7.60 1.57
CA VAL A 23 -27.32 6.42 2.36
C VAL A 23 -27.99 6.64 3.70
N ASP A 24 -29.05 5.88 3.96
CA ASP A 24 -29.69 5.87 5.27
C ASP A 24 -28.80 5.10 6.25
N PHE A 25 -28.08 5.84 7.10
CA PHE A 25 -27.25 5.29 8.17
C PHE A 25 -28.06 4.83 9.39
N SER A 26 -29.41 4.84 9.33
CA SER A 26 -30.26 4.40 10.45
C SER A 26 -30.30 2.87 10.58
N SER A 27 -29.23 2.30 11.13
CA SER A 27 -29.30 0.93 11.67
C SER A 27 -30.30 0.89 12.82
N GLY A 28 -31.22 -0.07 12.81
CA GLY A 28 -32.36 -0.21 13.73
C GLY A 28 -32.07 0.03 15.21
N LYS A 29 -33.08 0.55 15.93
CA LYS A 29 -33.12 0.95 17.36
C LYS A 29 -31.75 0.95 18.05
N LYS A 30 -30.90 1.92 17.70
CA LYS A 30 -29.72 2.27 18.48
C LYS A 30 -30.19 2.67 19.89
N GLY A 31 -29.59 2.11 20.94
CA GLY A 31 -29.72 2.68 22.28
C GLY A 31 -29.31 4.16 22.25
N ALA A 32 -29.78 4.96 23.21
CA ALA A 32 -29.50 6.39 23.23
C ALA A 32 -28.00 6.66 23.10
N THR A 33 -27.60 7.39 22.06
CA THR A 33 -26.19 7.73 21.83
C THR A 33 -25.66 8.50 23.05
N PRO A 34 -24.53 8.08 23.64
CA PRO A 34 -23.98 8.77 24.80
C PRO A 34 -23.67 10.23 24.46
N LYS A 35 -24.14 11.17 25.29
CA LYS A 35 -23.92 12.62 25.11
C LYS A 35 -22.44 13.03 25.26
N VAL A 36 -21.68 12.20 25.98
CA VAL A 36 -20.25 12.36 26.24
C VAL A 36 -19.60 10.99 26.25
N VAL A 37 -18.45 10.85 25.59
CA VAL A 37 -17.58 9.68 25.68
C VAL A 37 -16.24 10.11 26.24
N THR A 38 -15.62 9.30 27.09
CA THR A 38 -14.31 9.59 27.68
C THR A 38 -13.26 8.68 27.07
N PHE A 39 -12.24 9.27 26.44
CA PHE A 39 -11.06 8.57 25.93
C PHE A 39 -9.82 9.12 26.61
N ASN A 40 -9.04 8.26 27.28
CA ASN A 40 -7.83 8.64 28.00
C ASN A 40 -8.01 9.87 28.92
N GLY A 41 -9.11 9.91 29.67
CA GLY A 41 -9.45 11.02 30.57
C GLY A 41 -10.01 12.29 29.90
N GLN A 42 -10.00 12.38 28.57
CA GLN A 42 -10.58 13.51 27.83
C GLN A 42 -12.04 13.24 27.46
N LYS A 43 -12.91 14.26 27.63
CA LYS A 43 -14.33 14.20 27.29
C LYS A 43 -14.56 14.64 25.85
N PHE A 44 -15.31 13.84 25.09
CA PHE A 44 -15.69 14.11 23.71
C PHE A 44 -17.20 14.10 23.58
N HIS A 45 -17.74 15.00 22.77
CA HIS A 45 -19.14 15.02 22.40
C HIS A 45 -19.30 14.35 21.03
N PRO A 46 -19.91 13.16 20.93
CA PRO A 46 -20.14 12.52 19.65
C PRO A 46 -20.99 13.44 18.77
N ASN A 47 -20.48 13.73 17.59
CA ASN A 47 -21.27 14.34 16.52
C ASN A 47 -21.56 13.29 15.46
N ILE A 48 -22.50 13.60 14.55
CA ILE A 48 -22.91 12.67 13.50
C ILE A 48 -21.75 12.23 12.60
N ILE A 49 -20.76 13.09 12.37
CA ILE A 49 -19.59 12.79 11.53
C ILE A 49 -18.72 11.73 12.22
N LEU A 50 -18.39 11.91 13.50
CA LEU A 50 -17.60 10.98 14.29
C LEU A 50 -18.35 9.66 14.49
N ASP A 51 -19.65 9.69 14.79
CA ASP A 51 -20.47 8.47 14.92
C ASP A 51 -20.46 7.66 13.63
N THR A 52 -20.64 8.34 12.48
CA THR A 52 -20.63 7.71 11.16
C THR A 52 -19.26 7.11 10.85
N PHE A 53 -18.18 7.87 11.09
CA PHE A 53 -16.81 7.40 10.86
C PHE A 53 -16.49 6.17 11.71
N PHE A 54 -16.72 6.22 13.01
CA PHE A 54 -16.40 5.09 13.90
C PHE A 54 -17.30 3.88 13.65
N THR A 55 -18.57 4.09 13.30
CA THR A 55 -19.47 3.00 12.88
C THR A 55 -18.92 2.30 11.63
N PHE A 56 -18.52 3.08 10.62
CA PHE A 56 -17.95 2.57 9.38
C PHE A 56 -16.63 1.81 9.61
N VAL A 57 -15.72 2.35 10.42
CA VAL A 57 -14.46 1.70 10.79
C VAL A 57 -14.72 0.41 11.58
N ALA A 58 -15.60 0.45 12.57
CA ALA A 58 -15.93 -0.72 13.38
C ALA A 58 -16.54 -1.84 12.54
N GLU A 59 -17.48 -1.52 11.64
CA GLU A 59 -18.11 -2.53 10.79
C GLU A 59 -17.13 -3.15 9.79
N ARG A 60 -16.23 -2.36 9.20
CA ARG A 60 -15.12 -2.89 8.37
C ARG A 60 -14.26 -3.89 9.14
N HIS A 61 -13.93 -3.60 10.40
CA HIS A 61 -13.16 -4.53 11.21
C HIS A 61 -13.97 -5.79 11.58
N ARG A 62 -15.27 -5.65 11.89
CA ARG A 62 -16.15 -6.80 12.14
C ARG A 62 -16.25 -7.71 10.93
N ILE A 63 -16.37 -7.17 9.71
CA ILE A 63 -16.37 -7.98 8.48
C ILE A 63 -15.10 -8.83 8.39
N HIS A 64 -13.94 -8.22 8.64
CA HIS A 64 -12.66 -8.94 8.67
C HIS A 64 -12.67 -10.06 9.73
N GLN A 65 -13.11 -9.78 10.96
CA GLN A 65 -13.21 -10.79 12.01
C GLN A 65 -14.16 -11.95 11.64
N ARG A 66 -15.36 -11.65 11.10
CA ARG A 66 -16.31 -12.69 10.68
C ARG A 66 -15.73 -13.61 9.61
N ARG A 67 -14.95 -13.05 8.67
CA ARG A 67 -14.21 -13.83 7.66
C ARG A 67 -13.16 -14.73 8.32
N LEU A 68 -12.36 -14.20 9.24
CA LEU A 68 -11.34 -14.98 9.98
C LEU A 68 -11.96 -16.14 10.77
N TYR A 69 -13.13 -15.93 11.35
CA TYR A 69 -13.87 -16.97 12.08
C TYR A 69 -14.64 -17.94 11.18
N GLY A 70 -14.50 -17.85 9.84
CA GLY A 70 -15.16 -18.76 8.90
C GLY A 70 -16.68 -18.63 8.86
N GLN A 71 -17.24 -17.49 9.28
CA GLN A 71 -18.69 -17.30 9.26
C GLN A 71 -19.23 -17.21 7.82
N PRO A 72 -20.44 -17.73 7.55
CA PRO A 72 -21.04 -17.65 6.23
C PRO A 72 -21.39 -16.21 5.85
N GLN A 73 -21.46 -15.95 4.54
CA GLN A 73 -21.96 -14.69 4.01
C GLN A 73 -23.49 -14.55 4.21
N PRO A 74 -24.03 -13.32 4.25
CA PRO A 74 -23.32 -12.03 4.14
C PRO A 74 -22.65 -11.59 5.46
N TRP A 75 -21.44 -11.02 5.38
CA TRP A 75 -20.68 -10.58 6.56
C TRP A 75 -21.11 -9.23 7.12
N THR A 76 -21.99 -8.50 6.43
CA THR A 76 -22.56 -7.24 6.88
C THR A 76 -23.93 -7.02 6.24
N LYS A 77 -24.73 -6.14 6.86
CA LYS A 77 -25.99 -5.63 6.29
C LYS A 77 -25.80 -4.31 5.55
N ASP A 78 -24.62 -3.69 5.67
CA ASP A 78 -24.30 -2.44 4.98
C ASP A 78 -24.05 -2.72 3.49
N SER A 79 -24.85 -2.13 2.63
CA SER A 79 -24.80 -2.37 1.18
C SER A 79 -23.52 -1.84 0.53
N ILE A 80 -22.92 -0.77 1.08
CA ILE A 80 -21.67 -0.19 0.59
C ILE A 80 -20.52 -1.14 0.91
N LEU A 81 -20.42 -1.56 2.17
CA LEU A 81 -19.39 -2.47 2.63
C LEU A 81 -19.52 -3.88 2.04
N ALA A 82 -20.73 -4.28 1.64
CA ALA A 82 -20.97 -5.54 0.92
C ALA A 82 -20.60 -5.46 -0.57
N THR A 83 -20.71 -4.28 -1.19
CA THR A 83 -20.53 -4.10 -2.64
C THR A 83 -19.10 -3.74 -3.01
N TYR A 84 -18.46 -2.86 -2.24
CA TYR A 84 -17.18 -2.27 -2.62
C TYR A 84 -16.01 -2.81 -1.78
N PRO A 85 -14.82 -2.96 -2.38
CA PRO A 85 -13.63 -3.36 -1.63
C PRO A 85 -13.16 -2.19 -0.76
N PHE A 86 -12.83 -2.50 0.49
CA PHE A 86 -12.16 -1.58 1.41
C PHE A 86 -10.91 -2.24 1.96
N THR A 87 -9.92 -1.40 2.30
CA THR A 87 -8.72 -1.84 3.01
C THR A 87 -9.07 -2.38 4.39
N ASN A 88 -8.18 -3.15 5.01
CA ASN A 88 -8.36 -3.48 6.42
C ASN A 88 -8.15 -2.22 7.29
N VAL A 89 -8.83 -2.17 8.43
CA VAL A 89 -8.67 -1.09 9.42
C VAL A 89 -7.25 -1.09 9.98
N PHE A 90 -6.75 -2.27 10.35
CA PHE A 90 -5.36 -2.45 10.73
C PHE A 90 -4.58 -2.89 9.49
N ARG A 91 -3.65 -2.04 9.06
CA ARG A 91 -2.84 -2.27 7.84
C ARG A 91 -1.98 -3.52 7.91
N ILE A 92 -1.67 -3.96 9.13
CA ILE A 92 -0.93 -5.21 9.37
C ILE A 92 -1.62 -6.42 8.75
N TYR A 93 -2.95 -6.42 8.66
CA TYR A 93 -3.73 -7.54 8.11
C TYR A 93 -3.82 -7.56 6.58
N ASP A 94 -3.30 -6.54 5.89
CA ASP A 94 -3.33 -6.56 4.43
C ASP A 94 -2.34 -7.57 3.89
N ARG A 95 -2.74 -8.22 2.79
CA ARG A 95 -1.95 -9.26 2.12
C ARG A 95 -0.51 -8.82 1.82
N VAL A 96 -0.33 -7.60 1.31
CA VAL A 96 1.01 -7.07 0.98
C VAL A 96 1.82 -6.81 2.24
N THR A 97 1.20 -6.30 3.32
CA THR A 97 1.88 -6.09 4.59
C THR A 97 2.32 -7.41 5.22
N GLN A 98 1.44 -8.41 5.24
CA GLN A 98 1.78 -9.76 5.67
C GLN A 98 2.94 -10.33 4.83
N TYR A 99 2.90 -10.15 3.51
CA TYR A 99 3.98 -10.60 2.65
C TYR A 99 5.33 -9.95 3.00
N ILE A 100 5.35 -8.62 3.23
CA ILE A 100 6.56 -7.90 3.63
C ILE A 100 7.11 -8.45 4.95
N LEU A 101 6.27 -8.66 5.95
CA LEU A 101 6.72 -9.22 7.23
C LEU A 101 7.38 -10.59 7.04
N HIS A 102 6.66 -11.53 6.41
CA HIS A 102 7.06 -12.93 6.35
C HIS A 102 8.12 -13.24 5.29
N HIS A 103 8.21 -12.47 4.21
CA HIS A 103 9.06 -12.78 3.04
C HIS A 103 10.14 -11.73 2.76
N VAL A 104 10.06 -10.54 3.33
CA VAL A 104 11.03 -9.46 3.13
C VAL A 104 11.81 -9.18 4.40
N ILE A 105 11.13 -8.89 5.52
CA ILE A 105 11.77 -8.51 6.79
C ILE A 105 12.39 -9.71 7.48
N GLU A 106 11.57 -10.74 7.76
CA GLU A 106 11.97 -11.93 8.54
C GLU A 106 12.90 -12.92 7.79
N LYS A 107 13.31 -12.59 6.56
CA LYS A 107 14.19 -13.43 5.73
C LYS A 107 15.60 -12.85 5.63
N GLY A 108 16.60 -13.73 5.54
CA GLY A 108 17.99 -13.34 5.34
C GLY A 108 18.63 -12.69 6.57
N ASP A 109 19.69 -11.91 6.34
CA ASP A 109 20.44 -11.21 7.37
C ASP A 109 19.54 -10.19 8.12
N GLN A 110 19.59 -10.23 9.46
CA GLN A 110 18.75 -9.44 10.34
C GLN A 110 19.44 -8.17 10.89
N SER A 111 20.60 -7.80 10.37
CA SER A 111 21.19 -6.49 10.63
C SER A 111 20.29 -5.37 10.11
N LEU A 112 20.39 -4.19 10.73
CA LEU A 112 19.53 -3.05 10.41
C LEU A 112 19.67 -2.64 8.94
N GLN A 113 20.91 -2.58 8.44
CA GLN A 113 21.21 -2.20 7.06
C GLN A 113 20.55 -3.16 6.07
N GLU A 114 20.66 -4.46 6.30
CA GLU A 114 20.10 -5.48 5.42
C GLU A 114 18.56 -5.48 5.45
N GLN A 115 17.95 -5.35 6.62
CA GLN A 115 16.49 -5.22 6.74
C GLN A 115 15.98 -3.95 6.03
N CYS A 116 16.60 -2.80 6.27
CA CYS A 116 16.21 -1.54 5.65
C CYS A 116 16.38 -1.57 4.14
N PHE A 117 17.48 -2.13 3.62
CA PHE A 117 17.69 -2.31 2.19
C PHE A 117 16.54 -3.10 1.56
N ARG A 118 16.22 -4.28 2.10
CA ARG A 118 15.14 -5.14 1.59
C ARG A 118 13.79 -4.42 1.61
N VAL A 119 13.47 -3.70 2.69
CA VAL A 119 12.23 -2.94 2.81
C VAL A 119 12.16 -1.79 1.79
N MET A 120 13.22 -1.00 1.65
CA MET A 120 13.27 0.13 0.70
C MET A 120 13.20 -0.35 -0.75
N LEU A 121 13.90 -1.45 -1.07
CA LEU A 121 13.85 -2.08 -2.37
C LEU A 121 12.45 -2.62 -2.68
N PHE A 122 11.84 -3.37 -1.76
CA PHE A 122 10.47 -3.84 -1.93
C PHE A 122 9.52 -2.65 -2.13
N ARG A 123 9.62 -1.61 -1.30
CA ARG A 123 8.72 -0.46 -1.33
C ARG A 123 8.85 0.38 -2.59
N SER A 124 9.99 0.37 -3.26
CA SER A 124 10.14 1.03 -4.56
C SER A 124 9.19 0.49 -5.64
N PHE A 125 8.86 -0.81 -5.58
CA PHE A 125 7.99 -1.47 -6.55
C PHE A 125 6.61 -1.83 -5.97
N ASN A 126 6.57 -2.13 -4.67
CA ASN A 126 5.41 -2.52 -3.88
C ASN A 126 4.54 -3.61 -4.54
N ARG A 127 5.20 -4.61 -5.12
CA ARG A 127 4.60 -5.76 -5.81
C ARG A 127 5.32 -7.04 -5.39
N MET A 128 4.56 -8.06 -4.99
CA MET A 128 5.11 -9.33 -4.46
C MET A 128 5.86 -10.09 -5.55
N GLU A 129 5.31 -10.10 -6.76
CA GLU A 129 5.88 -10.81 -7.91
C GLU A 129 7.22 -10.22 -8.34
N THR A 130 7.41 -8.90 -8.22
CA THR A 130 8.69 -8.25 -8.48
C THR A 130 9.72 -8.67 -7.44
N TRP A 131 9.33 -8.84 -6.18
CA TRP A 131 10.21 -9.36 -5.13
C TRP A 131 10.57 -10.84 -5.33
N ASP A 132 9.57 -11.66 -5.69
CA ASP A 132 9.77 -13.08 -5.99
C ASP A 132 10.75 -13.26 -7.17
N LEU A 133 10.63 -12.44 -8.23
CA LEU A 133 11.57 -12.42 -9.35
C LEU A 133 13.01 -12.16 -8.89
N LEU A 134 13.22 -11.09 -8.10
CA LEU A 134 14.56 -10.74 -7.61
C LEU A 134 15.14 -11.85 -6.73
N THR A 135 14.32 -12.45 -5.87
CA THR A 135 14.74 -13.56 -5.01
C THR A 135 15.07 -14.82 -5.83
N ALA A 136 14.29 -15.13 -6.87
CA ALA A 136 14.56 -16.26 -7.75
C ALA A 136 15.87 -16.09 -8.53
N GLN A 137 16.18 -14.85 -8.93
CA GLN A 137 17.35 -14.55 -9.74
C GLN A 137 18.64 -14.41 -8.92
N PHE A 138 18.58 -13.81 -7.73
CA PHE A 138 19.76 -13.48 -6.93
C PHE A 138 19.88 -14.33 -5.66
N GLY A 139 18.91 -15.17 -5.35
CA GLY A 139 18.83 -15.89 -4.08
C GLY A 139 18.52 -14.92 -2.93
N ALA A 140 19.42 -14.85 -1.95
CA ALA A 140 19.26 -13.89 -0.85
C ALA A 140 19.50 -12.46 -1.36
N VAL A 141 18.45 -11.64 -1.35
CA VAL A 141 18.55 -10.21 -1.68
C VAL A 141 19.20 -9.46 -0.51
N THR A 142 20.47 -9.10 -0.67
CA THR A 142 21.27 -8.42 0.37
C THR A 142 21.86 -7.12 -0.16
N TRP A 143 22.12 -6.18 0.75
CA TRP A 143 22.85 -4.95 0.42
C TRP A 143 24.31 -5.25 0.09
N ARG A 144 24.94 -6.14 0.86
CA ARG A 144 26.34 -6.54 0.62
C ARG A 144 26.62 -7.00 -0.81
N ASP A 145 25.69 -7.74 -1.40
CA ASP A 145 25.85 -8.36 -2.71
C ASP A 145 25.03 -7.62 -3.80
N PHE A 146 24.57 -6.39 -3.51
CA PHE A 146 23.76 -5.59 -4.42
C PHE A 146 24.59 -4.99 -5.56
N ASP A 147 24.27 -5.38 -6.80
CA ASP A 147 24.77 -4.76 -8.02
C ASP A 147 23.60 -4.09 -8.77
N VAL A 148 23.63 -2.75 -8.80
CA VAL A 148 22.59 -1.94 -9.45
C VAL A 148 22.38 -2.30 -10.93
N ASN A 149 23.45 -2.63 -11.66
CA ASN A 149 23.37 -2.94 -13.09
C ASN A 149 22.76 -4.32 -13.32
N ALA A 150 23.13 -5.29 -12.46
CA ALA A 150 22.55 -6.64 -12.53
C ALA A 150 21.04 -6.62 -12.23
N TYR A 151 20.63 -5.91 -11.18
CA TYR A 151 19.21 -5.76 -10.81
C TYR A 151 18.44 -5.01 -11.90
N GLU A 152 19.03 -3.95 -12.46
CA GLU A 152 18.44 -3.19 -13.55
C GLU A 152 18.20 -4.05 -14.78
N ALA A 153 19.16 -4.90 -15.17
CA ALA A 153 19.02 -5.78 -16.33
C ALA A 153 17.82 -6.73 -16.18
N VAL A 154 17.67 -7.34 -15.01
CA VAL A 154 16.58 -8.28 -14.69
C VAL A 154 15.23 -7.57 -14.72
N LEU A 155 15.11 -6.43 -14.04
CA LEU A 155 13.86 -5.70 -13.96
C LEU A 155 13.42 -5.15 -15.32
N LEU A 156 14.35 -4.66 -16.15
CA LEU A 156 13.98 -4.13 -17.46
C LEU A 156 13.66 -5.20 -18.50
N ALA A 157 14.19 -6.41 -18.34
CA ALA A 157 13.73 -7.57 -19.10
C ALA A 157 12.29 -7.94 -18.71
N GLU A 158 12.01 -8.05 -17.41
CA GLU A 158 10.65 -8.37 -16.91
C GLU A 158 9.62 -7.31 -17.34
N GLN A 159 10.00 -6.03 -17.32
CA GLN A 159 9.10 -4.93 -17.65
C GLN A 159 8.55 -4.98 -19.10
N GLN A 160 9.18 -5.75 -19.99
CA GLN A 160 8.66 -5.90 -21.36
C GLN A 160 7.34 -6.69 -21.39
N GLU A 161 7.16 -7.64 -20.48
CA GLU A 161 6.02 -8.55 -20.46
C GLU A 161 5.10 -8.30 -19.26
N HIS A 162 5.64 -7.89 -18.11
CA HIS A 162 4.91 -7.77 -16.86
C HIS A 162 5.14 -6.45 -16.13
N PRO A 163 4.13 -5.91 -15.43
CA PRO A 163 4.28 -4.67 -14.68
C PRO A 163 5.17 -4.85 -13.45
N LEU A 164 6.16 -3.98 -13.25
CA LEU A 164 6.98 -4.05 -12.03
C LEU A 164 6.31 -3.49 -10.79
N TYR A 165 5.30 -2.63 -10.95
CA TYR A 165 4.72 -1.83 -9.87
C TYR A 165 3.31 -2.29 -9.48
N GLY A 166 2.97 -2.13 -8.20
CA GLY A 166 1.60 -2.29 -7.72
C GLY A 166 0.65 -1.20 -8.28
N HIS A 167 -0.64 -1.52 -8.43
CA HIS A 167 -1.60 -0.63 -9.12
C HIS A 167 -1.93 0.69 -8.39
N ALA A 168 -1.80 0.74 -7.06
CA ALA A 168 -2.27 1.85 -6.25
C ALA A 168 -1.16 2.56 -5.47
N TYR A 169 0.07 2.05 -5.56
CA TYR A 169 1.22 2.57 -4.83
C TYR A 169 2.18 3.15 -5.85
N ILE A 170 2.30 4.47 -5.87
CA ILE A 170 3.06 5.21 -6.87
C ILE A 170 4.12 6.03 -6.15
N ILE A 171 5.38 5.63 -6.32
CA ILE A 171 6.53 6.48 -6.00
C ILE A 171 6.97 7.12 -7.33
N PRO A 172 6.95 8.46 -7.44
CA PRO A 172 7.52 9.14 -8.59
C PRO A 172 9.02 8.85 -8.68
N SER A 173 9.43 8.28 -9.81
CA SER A 173 10.85 8.03 -10.07
C SER A 173 11.63 9.36 -10.10
N PRO A 174 12.67 9.52 -9.28
CA PRO A 174 13.56 10.67 -9.40
C PRO A 174 14.37 10.60 -10.70
N LYS A 175 14.97 11.72 -11.11
CA LYS A 175 15.90 11.77 -12.24
C LYS A 175 17.32 11.57 -11.74
N LEU A 176 17.77 10.33 -11.62
CA LEU A 176 19.10 9.93 -11.17
C LEU A 176 19.95 9.34 -12.31
N GLY A 177 19.66 9.74 -13.55
CA GLY A 177 20.40 9.34 -14.75
C GLY A 177 20.16 7.90 -15.22
N GLY A 178 19.16 7.21 -14.68
CA GLY A 178 18.75 5.88 -15.12
C GLY A 178 17.91 5.93 -16.41
N ARG A 179 18.00 4.87 -17.23
CA ARG A 179 17.30 4.77 -18.53
C ARG A 179 15.78 4.54 -18.41
N ALA A 180 15.32 4.13 -17.23
CA ALA A 180 13.90 3.88 -16.95
C ALA A 180 13.56 4.21 -15.49
N ASN A 181 12.27 4.22 -15.15
CA ASN A 181 11.82 4.46 -13.77
C ASN A 181 12.39 3.43 -12.79
N ALA A 182 12.43 2.15 -13.18
CA ALA A 182 13.00 1.09 -12.35
C ALA A 182 14.49 1.34 -12.05
N SER A 183 15.26 1.75 -13.06
CA SER A 183 16.68 2.10 -12.91
C SER A 183 16.89 3.21 -11.89
N ASN A 184 16.06 4.25 -11.95
CA ASN A 184 16.17 5.39 -11.05
C ASN A 184 15.71 5.05 -9.63
N HIS A 185 14.71 4.18 -9.45
CA HIS A 185 14.34 3.68 -8.13
C HIS A 185 15.46 2.83 -7.50
N LEU A 186 16.11 1.95 -8.27
CA LEU A 186 17.28 1.21 -7.78
C LEU A 186 18.40 2.15 -7.32
N ARG A 187 18.69 3.20 -8.11
CA ARG A 187 19.69 4.22 -7.75
C ARG A 187 19.28 5.04 -6.53
N LEU A 188 17.99 5.30 -6.33
CA LEU A 188 17.50 5.97 -5.13
C LEU A 188 17.74 5.09 -3.89
N VAL A 189 17.42 3.80 -3.97
CA VAL A 189 17.68 2.84 -2.87
C VAL A 189 19.18 2.76 -2.59
N GLN A 190 20.01 2.67 -3.64
CA GLN A 190 21.47 2.69 -3.50
C GLN A 190 21.96 3.94 -2.78
N LEU A 191 21.52 5.13 -3.22
CA LEU A 191 21.87 6.40 -2.60
C LEU A 191 21.46 6.46 -1.12
N MET A 192 20.26 5.98 -0.78
CA MET A 192 19.80 5.93 0.61
C MET A 192 20.66 5.02 1.49
N MET A 193 21.14 3.90 0.94
CA MET A 193 22.03 2.99 1.66
C MET A 193 23.45 3.56 1.81
N GLU A 194 23.99 4.18 0.76
CA GLU A 194 25.33 4.81 0.75
C GLU A 194 25.40 6.00 1.73
N GLU A 195 24.31 6.76 1.88
CA GLU A 195 24.19 7.88 2.82
C GLU A 195 23.85 7.44 4.27
N ASP A 196 23.95 6.14 4.57
CA ASP A 196 23.59 5.50 5.85
C ASP A 196 22.24 5.97 6.41
N LEU A 197 21.22 6.10 5.55
CA LEU A 197 19.86 6.43 5.99
C LEU A 197 19.39 5.51 7.13
N PRO A 198 19.63 4.17 7.12
CA PRO A 198 19.25 3.31 8.24
C PRO A 198 19.89 3.73 9.57
N GLY A 199 21.20 4.02 9.57
CA GLY A 199 21.91 4.46 10.77
C GLY A 199 21.45 5.84 11.26
N GLU A 200 21.18 6.77 10.36
CA GLU A 200 20.63 8.08 10.68
C GLU A 200 19.23 7.98 11.29
N LEU A 201 18.32 7.20 10.68
CA LEU A 201 16.97 7.00 11.21
C LEU A 201 16.97 6.38 12.61
N LYS A 202 17.89 5.46 12.90
CA LYS A 202 18.03 4.83 14.22
C LYS A 202 18.33 5.85 15.34
N LYS A 203 19.00 6.96 15.01
CA LYS A 203 19.38 8.01 15.97
C LYS A 203 18.22 8.98 16.27
N LEU A 204 17.17 8.98 15.45
CA LEU A 204 16.05 9.92 15.57
C LEU A 204 14.99 9.39 16.53
N HIS A 205 14.46 10.29 17.36
CA HIS A 205 13.43 9.96 18.35
C HIS A 205 12.01 10.25 17.87
N HIS A 206 11.82 11.22 16.96
CA HIS A 206 10.50 11.61 16.49
C HIS A 206 10.31 11.32 15.00
N LEU A 207 9.11 10.83 14.66
CA LEU A 207 8.73 10.54 13.28
C LEU A 207 8.80 11.77 12.35
N LYS A 208 8.57 12.97 12.88
CA LYS A 208 8.72 14.22 12.11
C LYS A 208 10.16 14.45 11.66
N ASP A 209 11.14 14.04 12.48
CA ASP A 209 12.56 14.22 12.16
C ASP A 209 12.98 13.17 11.13
N ALA A 210 12.47 11.94 11.26
CA ALA A 210 12.64 10.88 10.27
C ALA A 210 12.06 11.28 8.90
N HIS A 211 10.84 11.82 8.89
CA HIS A 211 10.20 12.39 7.70
C HIS A 211 11.05 13.52 7.09
N GLY A 212 11.52 14.46 7.90
CA GLY A 212 12.40 15.53 7.46
C GLY A 212 13.69 15.00 6.82
N ARG A 213 14.32 13.97 7.41
CA ARG A 213 15.53 13.34 6.86
C ARG A 213 15.27 12.65 5.52
N ILE A 214 14.21 11.84 5.44
CA ILE A 214 13.83 11.14 4.20
C ILE A 214 13.47 12.16 3.10
N SER A 215 12.89 13.30 3.48
CA SER A 215 12.47 14.34 2.54
C SER A 215 13.60 15.01 1.77
N LEU A 216 14.84 14.83 2.22
CA LEU A 216 16.03 15.36 1.54
C LEU A 216 16.43 14.51 0.32
N PHE A 217 15.90 13.29 0.18
CA PHE A 217 16.22 12.42 -0.94
C PHE A 217 15.42 12.79 -2.20
N PRO A 218 16.00 12.67 -3.40
CA PRO A 218 15.31 13.00 -4.65
C PRO A 218 14.01 12.22 -4.83
N GLY A 219 12.92 12.93 -5.13
CA GLY A 219 11.59 12.34 -5.32
C GLY A 219 10.81 12.07 -4.03
N MET A 220 11.43 12.19 -2.87
CA MET A 220 10.82 11.92 -1.56
C MET A 220 10.21 13.17 -0.93
N GLY A 221 9.43 13.98 -1.65
CA GLY A 221 8.80 15.17 -1.07
C GLY A 221 7.80 14.88 0.06
N ASP A 222 7.13 15.92 0.59
CA ASP A 222 6.28 15.87 1.79
C ASP A 222 5.35 14.65 1.91
N PHE A 223 4.72 14.25 0.81
CA PHE A 223 3.81 13.10 0.79
C PHE A 223 4.54 11.76 0.59
N MET A 224 5.63 11.73 -0.16
CA MET A 224 6.38 10.50 -0.46
C MET A 224 7.26 10.06 0.71
N ALA A 225 7.78 10.98 1.51
CA ALA A 225 8.55 10.65 2.71
C ALA A 225 7.71 10.02 3.85
N LEU A 226 6.39 9.90 3.69
CA LEU A 226 5.50 9.21 4.63
C LEU A 226 5.38 7.69 4.37
N GLN A 227 5.95 7.19 3.27
CA GLN A 227 5.75 5.82 2.78
C GLN A 227 6.58 4.75 3.50
#